data_AF-A0A1M4RZI9-F1
#
_entry.id   AF-A0A1M4RZI9-F1
#
_cell.length_a   1.000
_cell.length_b   1.000
_cell.length_c   1.000
_cell.angle_alpha   90.00
_cell.angle_beta   90.00
_cell.angle_gamma   90.00
#
_symmetry.space_group_name_H-M   'P 1'
#
loop_
_entity.id
_entity.type
_entity.pdbx_description
1 polymer ?
#
loop_
_entity_poly.entity_id
_entity_poly.type
_entity_poly.pdbx_seq_one_letter_code
_entity_poly.pdbx_strand_id
1 'polypeptide(L)'
;MAMIVILAYDVSADSRRTRLAAALESWGYRIQESVFQLRLEDGELDEVRERVNDIIDSRDDVVHIYPLCTNCLGRAEVHGTAPALDDGGLYRGVW
;
A
#
# COMPACT_ATOMS: atom_id res chain seq x y z
N MET A 1 10.17 -1.96 15.26
CA MET A 1 8.93 -1.26 15.66
C MET A 1 8.10 -1.09 14.41
N ALA A 2 6.83 -1.52 14.39
CA ALA A 2 6.04 -1.43 13.16
C ALA A 2 5.86 0.02 12.65
N MET A 3 6.08 0.22 11.35
CA MET A 3 5.93 1.45 10.58
C MET A 3 4.71 1.36 9.67
N ILE A 4 3.95 2.45 9.51
CA ILE A 4 2.88 2.53 8.53
C ILE A 4 3.39 3.20 7.25
N VAL A 5 3.05 2.62 6.11
CA VAL A 5 3.44 3.12 4.78
C VAL A 5 2.21 3.25 3.91
N ILE A 6 2.07 4.38 3.22
CA ILE A 6 1.12 4.52 2.11
C ILE A 6 1.87 4.24 0.82
N LEU A 7 1.39 3.25 0.07
CA LEU A 7 1.89 2.91 -1.25
C LEU A 7 0.81 3.24 -2.27
N ALA A 8 1.07 4.22 -3.13
CA ALA A 8 0.18 4.59 -4.24
C ALA A 8 0.84 4.18 -5.54
N TYR A 9 0.06 3.66 -6.49
CA TYR A 9 0.59 3.25 -7.78
C TYR A 9 -0.28 3.74 -8.94
N ASP A 10 0.35 3.87 -10.10
CA ASP A 10 -0.28 4.03 -11.39
C ASP A 10 0.37 3.00 -12.33
N VAL A 11 -0.35 1.92 -12.64
CA VAL A 11 0.18 0.75 -13.34
C VAL A 11 -0.71 0.46 -14.54
N SER A 12 -0.13 0.65 -15.72
CA SER A 12 -0.86 0.64 -16.99
C SER A 12 -1.37 -0.76 -17.36
N ALA A 13 -0.57 -1.80 -17.11
CA ALA A 13 -0.94 -3.17 -17.46
C ALA A 13 -1.73 -3.86 -16.33
N ASP A 14 -2.94 -4.33 -16.66
CA ASP A 14 -3.84 -5.04 -15.73
C ASP A 14 -3.18 -6.25 -15.06
N SER A 15 -2.33 -6.99 -15.79
CA SER A 15 -1.61 -8.15 -15.27
C SER A 15 -0.58 -7.77 -14.21
N ARG A 16 0.21 -6.71 -14.44
CA ARG A 16 1.17 -6.17 -13.45
C ARG A 16 0.44 -5.57 -12.26
N ARG A 17 -0.63 -4.81 -12.50
CA ARG A 17 -1.47 -4.22 -11.44
C ARG A 17 -2.05 -5.29 -10.52
N THR A 18 -2.61 -6.36 -11.09
CA THR A 18 -3.13 -7.50 -10.33
C THR A 18 -2.03 -8.20 -9.53
N ARG A 19 -0.87 -8.45 -10.14
CA ARG A 19 0.27 -9.08 -9.46
C ARG A 19 0.83 -8.22 -8.34
N LEU A 20 0.90 -6.90 -8.54
CA LEU A 20 1.35 -5.95 -7.54
C LEU A 20 0.38 -5.91 -6.36
N ALA A 21 -0.92 -5.78 -6.62
CA ALA A 21 -1.94 -5.80 -5.58
C ALA A 21 -1.86 -7.08 -4.73
N ALA A 22 -1.84 -8.26 -5.36
CA ALA A 22 -1.72 -9.55 -4.67
C ALA A 22 -0.40 -9.68 -3.87
N ALA A 23 0.70 -9.09 -4.36
CA ALA A 23 1.96 -9.09 -3.64
C ALA A 23 1.91 -8.22 -2.37
N LEU A 24 1.17 -7.10 -2.40
CA LEU A 24 1.11 -6.15 -1.29
C LEU A 24 0.15 -6.57 -0.17
N GLU A 25 -0.82 -7.45 -0.46
CA GLU A 25 -1.80 -7.96 0.51
C GLU A 25 -1.17 -8.70 1.70
N SER A 26 0.06 -9.20 1.61
CA SER A 26 0.74 -9.82 2.74
C SER A 26 1.20 -8.83 3.82
N TRP A 27 1.35 -7.55 3.47
CA TRP A 27 1.85 -6.50 4.37
C TRP A 27 0.79 -5.50 4.80
N GLY A 28 -0.43 -5.61 4.28
CA GLY A 28 -1.50 -4.67 4.61
C GLY A 28 -2.66 -4.76 3.64
N TYR A 29 -3.33 -3.63 3.45
CA TYR A 29 -4.62 -3.63 2.79
C TYR A 29 -4.74 -2.58 1.71
N ARG A 30 -5.53 -2.93 0.69
CA ARG A 30 -5.95 -2.03 -0.37
C ARG A 30 -7.03 -1.10 0.14
N ILE A 31 -6.72 0.20 0.19
CA ILE A 31 -7.59 1.23 0.76
C ILE A 31 -8.32 2.06 -0.31
N GLN A 32 -7.79 2.07 -1.53
CA GLN A 32 -8.41 2.58 -2.76
C GLN A 32 -8.02 1.67 -3.92
N GLU A 33 -8.58 1.90 -5.11
CA GLU A 33 -8.22 1.11 -6.30
C GLU A 33 -6.70 1.07 -6.50
N SER A 34 -5.99 2.19 -6.38
CA SER A 34 -4.53 2.19 -6.61
C SER A 34 -3.72 2.64 -5.39
N VAL A 35 -4.24 2.42 -4.18
CA VAL A 35 -3.55 2.79 -2.93
C VAL A 35 -3.65 1.68 -1.89
N PHE A 36 -2.52 1.37 -1.28
CA PHE A 36 -2.36 0.42 -0.18
C PHE A 36 -1.86 1.14 1.08
N GLN A 37 -2.34 0.67 2.23
CA GLN A 37 -1.79 0.96 3.54
C GLN A 37 -1.09 -0.29 4.06
N LEU A 38 0.22 -0.20 4.25
CA LEU A 38 1.05 -1.31 4.74
C LEU A 38 1.45 -1.06 6.20
N ARG A 39 1.61 -2.16 6.94
CA ARG A 39 2.22 -2.20 8.26
C ARG A 39 3.45 -3.08 8.19
N LEU A 40 4.61 -2.45 8.34
CA LEU A 40 5.92 -3.06 8.09
C LEU A 40 6.73 -3.12 9.39
N GLU A 41 7.30 -4.26 9.70
CA GLU A 41 8.34 -4.43 10.71
C GLU A 41 9.72 -3.97 10.17
N ASP A 42 10.72 -4.00 11.05
CA ASP A 42 12.06 -3.53 10.73
C ASP A 42 12.66 -4.36 9.57
N GLY A 43 13.02 -3.72 8.46
CA GLY A 43 13.61 -4.34 7.27
C GLY A 43 12.61 -4.66 6.13
N GLU A 44 11.32 -4.82 6.43
CA GLU A 44 10.32 -5.18 5.41
C GLU A 44 10.10 -4.10 4.35
N LEU A 45 10.46 -2.85 4.65
CA LEU A 45 10.40 -1.76 3.66
C LEU A 45 11.33 -1.99 2.46
N ASP A 46 12.49 -2.62 2.68
CA ASP A 46 13.40 -2.97 1.59
C ASP A 46 12.84 -4.14 0.78
N GLU A 47 12.25 -5.14 1.43
CA GLU A 47 11.56 -6.25 0.75
C GLU A 47 10.39 -5.76 -0.13
N VAL A 48 9.60 -4.79 0.36
CA VAL A 48 8.53 -4.16 -0.43
C VAL A 48 9.11 -3.45 -1.65
N ARG A 49 10.22 -2.71 -1.50
CA ARG A 49 10.87 -2.02 -2.64
C ARG A 49 11.36 -2.99 -3.70
N GLU A 50 12.03 -4.06 -3.27
CA GLU A 50 12.49 -5.13 -4.17
C GLU A 50 11.31 -5.75 -4.91
N ARG A 51 10.25 -6.11 -4.19
CA ARG A 51 9.07 -6.73 -4.78
C ARG A 51 8.35 -5.82 -5.77
N VAL A 52 8.27 -4.52 -5.49
CA VAL A 52 7.72 -3.54 -6.44
C VAL A 52 8.56 -3.54 -7.72
N ASN A 53 9.88 -3.41 -7.60
CA ASN A 53 10.79 -3.34 -8.75
C ASN A 53 10.78 -4.61 -9.61
N ASP A 54 10.54 -5.78 -9.01
CA ASP A 54 10.41 -7.05 -9.72
C ASP A 54 9.10 -7.19 -10.54
N ILE A 55 8.10 -6.36 -10.24
CA ILE A 55 6.76 -6.48 -10.84
C ILE A 55 6.52 -5.37 -11.87
N ILE A 56 6.94 -4.14 -11.58
CA ILE A 56 6.61 -2.98 -12.42
C ILE A 56 7.51 -2.87 -13.66
N ASP A 57 7.00 -2.18 -14.67
CA ASP A 57 7.79 -1.71 -15.80
C ASP A 57 8.05 -0.21 -15.63
N SER A 58 9.30 0.16 -15.34
CA SER A 58 9.67 1.56 -15.04
C SER A 58 9.52 2.53 -16.21
N ARG A 59 9.13 2.05 -17.40
CA ARG A 59 8.87 2.88 -18.57
C ARG A 59 7.46 3.50 -18.56
N ASP A 60 6.48 2.82 -17.96
CA ASP A 60 5.06 3.19 -18.01
C ASP A 60 4.31 3.01 -16.68
N ASP A 61 4.96 2.48 -15.65
CA ASP A 61 4.41 2.35 -14.30
C ASP A 61 5.09 3.30 -13.32
N VAL A 62 4.32 3.81 -12.36
CA VAL A 62 4.81 4.68 -11.28
C VAL A 62 4.33 4.14 -9.94
N VAL A 63 5.24 4.05 -8.97
CA VAL A 63 4.90 3.68 -7.59
C VAL A 63 5.51 4.70 -6.64
N HIS A 64 4.69 5.22 -5.74
CA HIS A 64 5.09 6.11 -4.67
C HIS A 64 4.98 5.40 -3.32
N ILE A 65 6.01 5.55 -2.48
CA ILE A 65 6.09 4.94 -1.15
C ILE A 65 6.29 6.05 -0.12
N TYR A 66 5.33 6.21 0.78
CA TYR A 66 5.32 7.24 1.83
C TYR A 66 5.31 6.62 3.22
N PRO A 67 6.48 6.46 3.86
CA PRO A 67 6.56 6.17 5.29
C PRO A 67 5.89 7.28 6.12
N LEU A 68 4.93 6.91 6.96
CA LEU A 68 4.20 7.84 7.80
C LEU A 68 4.69 7.78 9.25
N CYS A 69 4.95 8.94 9.84
CA CYS A 69 5.11 9.05 11.28
C CYS A 69 3.74 9.00 11.99
N THR A 70 3.74 8.68 13.29
CA THR A 70 2.52 8.59 14.11
C THR A 70 1.66 9.85 14.05
N ASN A 71 2.27 11.03 14.00
CA ASN A 71 1.54 12.30 13.91
C ASN A 71 0.92 12.56 12.52
N CYS A 72 1.52 12.06 11.44
CA CYS A 72 0.89 12.13 10.12
C CYS A 72 -0.27 11.14 10.02
N LEU A 73 -0.11 9.93 10.55
CA LEU A 73 -1.17 8.94 10.60
C LEU A 73 -2.38 9.43 11.42
N GLY A 74 -2.15 10.02 12.60
CA GLY A 74 -3.23 10.55 13.45
C GLY A 74 -3.99 11.75 12.86
N ARG A 75 -3.52 12.32 11.75
CA ARG A 75 -4.17 13.41 11.01
C ARG A 75 -4.75 12.95 9.67
N ALA A 76 -4.68 11.65 9.37
CA ALA A 76 -5.25 11.11 8.15
C ALA A 76 -6.78 11.20 8.21
N GLU A 77 -7.38 11.66 7.11
CA GLU A 77 -8.83 11.77 6.96
C GLU A 77 -9.28 10.94 5.77
N VAL A 78 -10.46 10.33 5.88
CA VAL A 78 -11.10 9.60 4.79
C VAL A 78 -12.47 10.22 4.55
N HIS A 79 -12.73 10.56 3.29
CA HIS A 79 -14.00 11.12 2.85
C HIS A 79 -14.65 10.15 1.85
N GLY A 80 -15.95 9.88 2.00
CA GLY A 80 -16.69 8.91 1.17
C GLY A 80 -16.79 7.52 1.80
N THR A 81 -17.02 6.49 0.97
CA THR A 81 -17.14 5.10 1.43
C THR A 81 -15.75 4.56 1.78
N ALA A 82 -15.40 4.63 3.06
CA ALA A 82 -14.17 4.05 3.56
C ALA A 82 -14.28 2.51 3.60
N PRO A 83 -13.19 1.79 3.33
CA PRO A 83 -13.08 0.39 3.71
C PRO A 83 -13.22 0.22 5.24
N ALA A 84 -13.69 -0.93 5.71
CA ALA A 84 -13.87 -1.15 7.15
C ALA A 84 -12.51 -1.29 7.84
N LEU A 85 -12.29 -0.64 8.99
CA LEU A 85 -11.08 -0.82 9.79
C LEU A 85 -11.03 -2.24 10.39
N ASP A 86 -9.86 -2.88 10.39
CA ASP A 86 -9.60 -4.07 11.20
C ASP A 86 -9.18 -3.70 12.64
N ASP A 87 -9.07 -4.71 13.50
CA ASP A 87 -8.70 -4.55 14.92
C ASP A 87 -7.27 -3.97 15.11
N GLY A 88 -6.47 -3.91 14.05
CA GLY A 88 -5.11 -3.35 14.02
C GLY A 88 -5.03 -1.91 13.52
N GLY A 89 -6.16 -1.29 13.16
CA GLY A 89 -6.22 0.07 12.64
C GLY A 89 -5.92 0.21 11.14
N LEU A 90 -6.07 -0.86 10.38
CA LEU A 90 -5.86 -0.86 8.92
C LEU A 90 -7.21 -0.93 8.17
N TYR A 91 -7.33 -0.20 7.06
CA TYR A 91 -8.56 -0.20 6.26
C TYR A 91 -8.65 -1.44 5.36
N ARG A 92 -9.56 -2.36 5.66
CA ARG A 92 -9.85 -3.56 4.87
C ARG A 92 -10.83 -3.24 3.75
N GLY A 93 -10.37 -3.29 2.50
CA GLY A 93 -11.18 -3.25 1.28
C GLY A 93 -12.38 -4.19 1.36
N VAL A 94 -13.60 -3.66 1.26
CA VAL A 94 -14.81 -4.45 0.97
C VAL A 94 -15.06 -4.27 -0.52
N TRP A 95 -14.55 -5.19 -1.33
CA TRP A 95 -14.78 -5.22 -2.78
C TRP A 95 -15.48 -6.53 -3.14
#